data_AF-A0A7V5XDD9-F1
#
_entry.id   AF-A0A7V5XDD9-F1
#
_cell.length_a   1.000
_cell.length_b   1.000
_cell.length_c   1.000
_cell.angle_alpha   90.00
_cell.angle_beta   90.00
_cell.angle_gamma   90.00
#
_symmetry.space_group_name_H-M   'P 1'
#
loop_
_entity.id
_entity.type
_entity.pdbx_description
1 polymer ?
#
loop_
_entity_poly.entity_id
_entity_poly.type
_entity_poly.pdbx_seq_one_letter_code
_entity_poly.pdbx_strand_id
1 'polypeptide(L)'
;MRPGPGRIAILMLLPILVLFSAVASAAEPQPDDPRIEPVSASEFGKLLQARHRKVVLVNFWATWCRSCLEEIPALMDLADRFRSQGFELVAVSLDDPDSLQSVVLPFMDKWFPAFSSYLSTERDMDAMVSILDPAWN
;
A
#
# COMPACT_ATOMS: atom_id res chain seq x y z
N MET A 1 -32.37 -30.29 66.44
CA MET A 1 -31.34 -29.92 65.44
C MET A 1 -31.42 -28.40 65.24
N ARG A 2 -30.29 -27.69 65.39
CA ARG A 2 -30.16 -26.22 65.31
C ARG A 2 -29.92 -25.75 63.84
N PRO A 3 -29.97 -24.45 63.53
CA PRO A 3 -30.79 -23.85 62.46
C PRO A 3 -29.99 -23.38 61.23
N GLY A 4 -30.68 -22.92 60.18
CA GLY A 4 -30.07 -22.19 59.06
C GLY A 4 -30.80 -20.86 58.77
N PRO A 5 -30.14 -19.69 58.87
CA PRO A 5 -30.74 -18.40 58.54
C PRO A 5 -30.52 -18.08 57.05
N GLY A 6 -31.61 -17.86 56.31
CA GLY A 6 -31.56 -17.36 54.94
C GLY A 6 -31.16 -15.89 54.92
N ARG A 7 -29.88 -15.62 54.66
CA ARG A 7 -29.30 -14.29 54.55
C ARG A 7 -29.85 -13.54 53.33
N ILE A 8 -30.26 -12.30 53.58
CA ILE A 8 -30.40 -11.22 52.60
C ILE A 8 -28.99 -10.91 52.04
N ALA A 9 -28.81 -10.89 50.72
CA ALA A 9 -27.69 -10.22 50.05
C ALA A 9 -28.08 -9.96 48.59
N ILE A 10 -28.61 -8.77 48.31
CA ILE A 10 -27.90 -7.67 47.64
C ILE A 10 -27.77 -7.92 46.13
N LEU A 11 -28.71 -7.27 45.44
CA LEU A 11 -28.61 -6.74 44.08
C LEU A 11 -27.18 -6.17 43.86
N MET A 12 -26.36 -6.84 43.06
CA MET A 12 -25.12 -6.26 42.51
C MET A 12 -25.22 -6.34 40.99
N LEU A 13 -25.82 -5.28 40.44
CA LEU A 13 -25.59 -4.83 39.06
C LEU A 13 -24.08 -4.68 38.87
N LEU A 14 -23.43 -5.67 38.26
CA LEU A 14 -22.11 -5.50 37.67
C LEU A 14 -22.33 -4.88 36.29
N PRO A 15 -22.00 -3.59 36.06
CA PRO A 15 -21.88 -3.12 34.70
C PRO A 15 -20.64 -3.85 34.15
N ILE A 16 -20.84 -4.77 33.22
CA ILE A 16 -19.75 -5.27 32.40
C ILE A 16 -19.34 -4.07 31.55
N LEU A 17 -18.42 -3.28 32.11
CA LEU A 17 -17.65 -2.25 31.44
C LEU A 17 -16.78 -3.01 30.42
N VAL A 18 -17.37 -3.38 29.29
CA VAL A 18 -16.64 -3.88 28.14
C VAL A 18 -15.76 -2.71 27.70
N LEU A 19 -14.51 -2.69 28.19
CA LEU A 19 -13.42 -1.95 27.54
C LEU A 19 -13.31 -2.51 26.13
N PHE A 20 -14.08 -1.94 25.22
CA PHE A 20 -13.89 -2.09 23.80
C PHE A 20 -12.61 -1.30 23.48
N SER A 21 -11.46 -1.97 23.64
CA SER A 21 -10.22 -1.47 23.06
C SER A 21 -10.47 -1.29 21.57
N ALA A 22 -10.54 -0.03 21.14
CA ALA A 22 -10.49 0.29 19.73
C ALA A 22 -9.11 -0.15 19.24
N VAL A 23 -9.05 -1.36 18.67
CA VAL A 23 -7.95 -1.74 17.79
C VAL A 23 -8.03 -0.75 16.63
N ALA A 24 -7.13 0.23 16.63
CA ALA A 24 -6.91 1.09 15.48
C ALA A 24 -6.42 0.18 14.35
N SER A 25 -7.34 -0.18 13.46
CA SER A 25 -7.03 -0.91 12.24
C SER A 25 -6.15 0.00 11.39
N ALA A 26 -4.85 -0.32 11.32
CA ALA A 26 -4.00 0.18 10.25
C ALA A 26 -4.68 -0.24 8.95
N ALA A 27 -5.07 0.74 8.13
CA ALA A 27 -5.84 0.52 6.92
C ALA A 27 -5.22 -0.62 6.07
N GLU A 28 -5.98 -1.69 5.90
CA GLU A 28 -5.67 -2.71 4.90
C GLU A 28 -5.90 -2.10 3.51
N PRO A 29 -5.10 -2.45 2.49
CA PRO A 29 -5.35 -2.00 1.13
C PRO A 29 -6.76 -2.43 0.72
N GLN A 30 -7.63 -1.46 0.44
CA GLN A 30 -9.02 -1.71 0.12
C GLN A 30 -9.12 -2.24 -1.32
N PRO A 31 -9.96 -3.26 -1.61
CA PRO A 31 -10.07 -3.88 -2.95
C PRO A 31 -10.50 -2.94 -4.08
N ASP A 32 -10.96 -1.73 -3.75
CA ASP A 32 -11.43 -0.72 -4.69
C ASP A 32 -10.36 0.35 -5.02
N ASP A 33 -9.12 0.21 -4.51
CA ASP A 33 -8.01 1.08 -4.89
C ASP A 33 -7.60 0.77 -6.35
N PRO A 34 -7.65 1.74 -7.27
CA PRO A 34 -7.27 1.52 -8.66
C PRO A 34 -5.87 0.89 -8.76
N ARG A 35 -5.81 -0.25 -9.46
CA ARG A 35 -4.57 -1.02 -9.63
C ARG A 35 -3.47 -0.22 -10.33
N ILE A 36 -3.87 0.71 -11.20
CA ILE A 36 -2.95 1.65 -11.82
C ILE A 36 -3.61 3.02 -12.03
N GLU A 37 -2.96 4.07 -11.56
CA GLU A 37 -3.40 5.46 -11.74
C GLU A 37 -2.35 6.28 -12.49
N PRO A 38 -2.73 7.09 -13.49
CA PRO A 38 -1.82 8.06 -14.08
C PRO A 38 -1.34 9.10 -13.05
N VAL A 39 -0.07 9.47 -13.09
CA VAL A 39 0.53 10.46 -12.20
C VAL A 39 1.61 11.29 -12.92
N SER A 40 1.58 12.61 -12.74
CA SER A 40 2.68 13.48 -13.17
C SER A 40 3.87 13.44 -12.21
N ALA A 41 5.05 13.87 -12.66
CA ALA A 41 6.24 13.96 -11.80
C ALA A 41 6.00 14.84 -10.56
N SER A 42 5.31 15.97 -10.73
CA SER A 42 5.00 16.87 -9.61
C SER A 42 4.05 16.25 -8.59
N GLU A 43 3.00 15.56 -9.06
CA GLU A 43 2.06 14.87 -8.18
C GLU A 43 2.74 13.71 -7.46
N PHE A 44 3.58 12.96 -8.17
CA PHE A 44 4.37 11.87 -7.59
C PHE A 44 5.29 12.37 -6.47
N GLY A 45 5.98 13.50 -6.67
CA GLY A 45 6.79 14.13 -5.63
C GLY A 45 5.98 14.48 -4.37
N LYS A 46 4.76 14.98 -4.54
CA LYS A 46 3.85 15.25 -3.39
C LYS A 46 3.42 13.97 -2.69
N LEU A 47 3.10 12.90 -3.45
CA LEU A 47 2.75 11.59 -2.90
C LEU A 47 3.88 11.02 -2.04
N LEU A 48 5.13 11.14 -2.50
CA LEU A 48 6.30 10.69 -1.74
C LEU A 48 6.51 11.51 -0.47
N GLN A 49 6.39 12.84 -0.56
CA GLN A 49 6.49 13.72 0.61
C GLN A 49 5.44 13.37 1.67
N ALA A 50 4.22 13.02 1.27
CA ALA A 50 3.15 12.64 2.18
C ALA A 50 3.41 11.31 2.95
N ARG A 51 4.34 10.47 2.49
CA ARG A 51 4.70 9.17 3.09
C ARG A 51 5.68 9.30 4.26
N HIS A 52 5.52 10.35 5.07
CA HIS A 52 6.35 10.62 6.23
C HIS A 52 6.46 9.39 7.16
N ARG A 53 7.66 9.18 7.71
CA ARG A 53 7.98 8.10 8.68
C ARG A 53 7.86 6.67 8.14
N LYS A 54 7.73 6.49 6.82
CA LYS A 54 7.84 5.20 6.16
C LYS A 54 9.22 5.04 5.50
N VAL A 55 9.69 3.81 5.40
CA VAL A 55 10.75 3.44 4.46
C VAL A 55 10.07 3.16 3.12
N VAL A 56 10.30 4.03 2.14
CA VAL A 56 9.68 3.92 0.82
C VAL A 56 10.71 3.38 -0.17
N LEU A 57 10.40 2.23 -0.77
CA LEU A 57 11.13 1.72 -1.92
C LEU A 57 10.38 2.12 -3.19
N VAL A 58 11.03 2.92 -4.04
CA VAL A 58 10.48 3.28 -5.35
C VAL A 58 11.02 2.33 -6.40
N ASN A 59 10.13 1.70 -7.17
CA ASN A 59 10.47 0.85 -8.29
C ASN A 59 9.92 1.46 -9.58
N PHE A 60 10.81 1.79 -10.50
CA PHE A 60 10.44 2.14 -11.87
C PHE A 60 10.46 0.88 -12.72
N TRP A 61 9.35 0.60 -13.41
CA TRP A 61 9.21 -0.59 -14.26
C TRP A 61 8.60 -0.22 -15.60
N ALA A 62 8.67 -1.14 -16.55
CA ALA A 62 7.93 -1.02 -17.80
C ALA A 62 7.68 -2.42 -18.38
N THR A 63 6.67 -2.56 -19.24
CA THR A 63 6.33 -3.86 -19.86
C THR A 63 7.46 -4.46 -20.70
N TRP A 64 8.40 -3.61 -21.14
CA TRP A 64 9.59 -4.00 -21.90
C TRP A 64 10.87 -4.13 -21.04
N CYS A 65 10.83 -3.77 -19.75
CA CYS A 65 12.00 -3.87 -18.86
C CYS A 65 12.11 -5.26 -18.22
N ARG A 66 12.81 -6.20 -18.87
CA ARG A 66 12.92 -7.59 -18.37
C ARG A 66 13.40 -7.70 -16.91
N SER A 67 14.49 -7.03 -16.56
CA SER A 67 15.05 -7.11 -15.20
C SER A 67 14.09 -6.57 -14.15
N CYS A 68 13.42 -5.45 -14.44
CA CYS A 68 12.39 -4.89 -13.56
C CYS A 68 11.29 -5.94 -13.27
N LEU A 69 10.84 -6.64 -14.31
CA LEU A 69 9.78 -7.64 -14.20
C LEU A 69 10.21 -8.89 -13.42
N GLU A 70 11.48 -9.29 -13.54
CA GLU A 70 12.06 -10.41 -12.77
C GLU A 70 12.11 -10.09 -11.26
N GLU A 71 12.21 -8.80 -10.89
CA GLU A 71 12.27 -8.35 -9.50
C GLU A 71 10.90 -8.22 -8.84
N ILE A 72 9.82 -7.95 -9.60
CA ILE A 72 8.47 -7.68 -9.06
C ILE A 72 8.01 -8.72 -8.02
N PRO A 73 8.12 -10.05 -8.25
CA PRO A 73 7.66 -11.03 -7.27
C PRO A 73 8.38 -10.91 -5.92
N ALA A 74 9.68 -10.64 -5.93
CA ALA A 74 10.47 -10.45 -4.71
C ALA A 74 10.12 -9.12 -4.02
N LEU A 75 9.84 -8.07 -4.80
CA LEU A 75 9.39 -6.78 -4.27
C LEU A 75 8.01 -6.87 -3.61
N MET A 76 7.08 -7.63 -4.20
CA MET A 76 5.76 -7.88 -3.60
C MET A 76 5.87 -8.67 -2.29
N ASP A 77 6.71 -9.71 -2.25
CA ASP A 77 7.00 -10.46 -1.02
C ASP A 77 7.65 -9.57 0.05
N LEU A 78 8.57 -8.68 -0.34
CA LEU A 78 9.14 -7.68 0.56
C LEU A 78 8.06 -6.73 1.11
N ALA A 79 7.20 -6.20 0.24
CA ALA A 79 6.12 -5.31 0.64
C ALA A 79 5.16 -5.97 1.63
N ASP A 80 4.79 -7.23 1.40
CA ASP A 80 3.90 -7.96 2.30
C ASP A 80 4.53 -8.23 3.68
N ARG A 81 5.78 -8.72 3.71
CA ARG A 81 6.50 -9.04 4.95
C ARG A 81 6.72 -7.83 5.86
N PHE A 82 6.96 -6.65 5.27
CA PHE A 82 7.33 -5.45 6.03
C PHE A 82 6.21 -4.39 6.10
N ARG A 83 5.00 -4.69 5.58
CA ARG A 83 3.85 -3.76 5.58
C ARG A 83 3.57 -3.16 6.96
N SER A 84 3.57 -4.00 8.01
CA SER A 84 3.30 -3.59 9.39
C SER A 84 4.46 -2.85 10.06
N GLN A 85 5.65 -2.83 9.43
CA GLN A 85 6.88 -2.24 9.95
C GLN A 85 7.17 -0.85 9.35
N GLY A 86 6.19 -0.26 8.66
CA GLY A 86 6.34 1.05 8.02
C GLY A 86 7.14 1.00 6.72
N PHE A 87 7.25 -0.18 6.08
CA PHE A 87 7.77 -0.29 4.72
C PHE A 87 6.64 -0.11 3.69
N GLU A 88 6.96 0.53 2.58
CA GLU A 88 6.03 0.71 1.47
C GLU A 88 6.76 0.60 0.14
N LEU A 89 6.23 -0.24 -0.75
CA LEU A 89 6.63 -0.30 -2.15
C LEU A 89 5.77 0.68 -2.94
N VAL A 90 6.41 1.57 -3.70
CA VAL A 90 5.76 2.48 -4.64
C VAL A 90 6.29 2.16 -6.02
N ALA A 91 5.45 1.55 -6.86
CA ALA A 91 5.81 1.22 -8.23
C ALA A 91 5.29 2.27 -9.22
N VAL A 92 6.07 2.59 -10.24
CA VAL A 92 5.69 3.53 -11.31
C VAL A 92 6.07 2.91 -12.65
N SER A 93 5.08 2.73 -13.52
CA SER A 93 5.30 2.34 -14.91
C SER A 93 5.81 3.54 -15.71
N LEU A 94 6.86 3.30 -16.49
CA LEU A 94 7.46 4.23 -17.46
C LEU A 94 7.05 3.86 -18.90
N ASP A 95 6.03 3.03 -19.08
CA ASP A 95 5.41 2.81 -20.39
C ASP A 95 4.79 4.13 -20.90
N ASP A 96 4.59 4.25 -22.21
CA ASP A 96 3.93 5.43 -22.79
C ASP A 96 2.54 5.61 -22.15
N PRO A 97 2.17 6.81 -21.67
CA PRO A 97 0.86 7.05 -21.06
C PRO A 97 -0.32 6.67 -21.97
N ASP A 98 -0.15 6.78 -23.29
CA ASP A 98 -1.17 6.43 -24.28
C ASP A 98 -1.36 4.90 -24.40
N SER A 99 -0.47 4.11 -23.80
CA SER A 99 -0.48 2.63 -23.83
C SER A 99 -1.19 1.96 -22.65
N LEU A 100 -1.75 2.74 -21.71
CA LEU A 100 -2.39 2.23 -20.49
C LEU A 100 -3.38 1.09 -20.76
N GLN A 101 -4.33 1.32 -21.67
CA GLN A 101 -5.43 0.39 -21.96
C GLN A 101 -5.02 -0.73 -22.90
N SER A 102 -4.11 -0.46 -23.84
CA SER A 102 -3.75 -1.38 -24.92
C SER A 102 -2.62 -2.33 -24.55
N VAL A 103 -1.74 -1.93 -23.62
CA VAL A 103 -0.52 -2.66 -23.28
C VAL A 103 -0.43 -2.91 -21.77
N VAL A 104 -0.45 -1.86 -20.95
CA VAL A 104 -0.09 -1.97 -19.52
C VAL A 104 -1.11 -2.79 -18.74
N LEU A 105 -2.40 -2.46 -18.84
CA LEU A 105 -3.46 -3.19 -18.13
C LEU A 105 -3.54 -4.67 -18.54
N PRO A 106 -3.60 -5.05 -19.84
CA PRO A 106 -3.58 -6.44 -20.25
C PRO A 106 -2.34 -7.20 -19.77
N PHE A 107 -1.19 -6.52 -19.73
CA PHE A 107 0.04 -7.11 -19.24
C PHE A 107 -0.03 -7.40 -17.73
N MET A 108 -0.46 -6.42 -16.93
CA MET A 108 -0.67 -6.59 -15.49
C MET A 108 -1.68 -7.70 -15.20
N ASP A 109 -2.80 -7.76 -15.93
CA ASP A 109 -3.80 -8.81 -15.78
C ASP A 109 -3.23 -10.21 -15.98
N LYS A 110 -2.37 -10.36 -16.98
CA LYS A 110 -1.79 -11.65 -17.33
C LYS A 110 -0.69 -12.08 -16.38
N TRP A 111 0.16 -11.15 -15.95
CA TRP A 111 1.43 -11.49 -15.29
C TRP A 111 1.48 -11.08 -13.81
N PHE A 112 0.83 -9.98 -13.44
CA PHE A 112 0.92 -9.38 -12.11
C PHE A 112 -0.44 -8.84 -11.61
N PRO A 113 -1.50 -9.67 -11.53
CA PRO A 113 -2.87 -9.20 -11.31
C PRO A 113 -3.09 -8.51 -9.96
N ALA A 114 -2.21 -8.76 -8.98
CA ALA A 114 -2.25 -8.18 -7.64
C ALA A 114 -1.19 -7.07 -7.42
N PHE A 115 -0.44 -6.68 -8.45
CA PHE A 115 0.54 -5.60 -8.35
C PHE A 115 -0.14 -4.25 -8.57
N SER A 116 -0.04 -3.36 -7.59
CA SER A 116 -0.51 -1.98 -7.70
C SER A 116 0.63 -1.05 -8.09
N SER A 117 0.37 -0.11 -8.99
CA SER A 117 1.38 0.82 -9.53
C SER A 117 0.76 2.18 -9.84
N TYR A 118 1.58 3.18 -10.15
CA TYR A 118 1.17 4.34 -10.93
C TYR A 118 1.63 4.19 -12.39
N LEU A 119 1.08 4.99 -13.30
CA LEU A 119 1.58 5.17 -14.66
C LEU A 119 2.10 6.60 -14.80
N SER A 120 3.36 6.77 -15.18
CA SER A 120 3.91 8.10 -15.48
C SER A 120 3.13 8.76 -16.62
N THR A 121 2.73 10.01 -16.44
CA THR A 121 2.23 10.85 -17.53
C THR A 121 3.34 11.58 -18.28
N GLU A 122 4.57 11.50 -17.78
CA GLU A 122 5.74 12.10 -18.43
C GLU A 122 6.15 11.27 -19.64
N ARG A 123 6.42 11.94 -20.77
CA ARG A 123 7.03 11.31 -21.96
C ARG A 123 8.54 11.18 -21.82
N ASP A 124 9.14 12.03 -21.01
CA ASP A 124 10.55 11.94 -20.63
C ASP A 124 10.66 11.13 -19.34
N MET A 125 11.36 10.00 -19.40
CA MET A 125 11.55 9.13 -18.25
C MET A 125 12.37 9.81 -17.15
N ASP A 126 13.30 10.69 -17.53
CA ASP A 126 14.22 11.37 -16.60
C ASP A 126 13.45 12.35 -15.71
N ALA A 127 12.33 12.90 -16.19
CA ALA A 127 11.48 13.80 -15.42
C ALA A 127 10.92 13.12 -14.16
N MET A 128 10.54 11.85 -14.25
CA MET A 128 10.01 11.11 -13.11
C MET A 128 11.12 10.73 -12.12
N VAL A 129 12.29 10.32 -12.63
CA VAL A 129 13.43 9.89 -11.81
C VAL A 129 14.05 11.06 -11.04
N SER A 130 14.15 12.23 -11.69
CA SER A 130 14.74 13.45 -11.10
C SER A 130 14.00 13.96 -9.86
N ILE A 131 12.74 13.56 -9.67
CA ILE A 131 11.96 13.88 -8.46
C ILE A 131 12.53 13.19 -7.23
N LEU A 132 13.15 12.01 -7.38
CA LEU A 132 13.77 11.30 -6.27
C LEU A 132 15.12 11.89 -5.90
N ASP A 133 15.99 12.03 -6.90
CA ASP A 133 17.32 12.59 -6.75
C ASP A 133 17.77 13.24 -8.07
N PRO A 134 17.92 14.58 -8.12
CA PRO A 134 18.35 15.25 -9.33
C PRO A 134 19.79 14.90 -9.73
N ALA A 135 20.59 14.26 -8.86
CA ALA A 135 21.96 13.87 -9.18
C ALA A 135 22.04 12.62 -10.09
N TRP A 136 20.92 11.98 -10.42
CA TRP A 136 20.90 10.78 -11.26
C TRP A 136 20.90 11.08 -12.76
N ASN A 137 20.82 12.37 -13.15
CA ASN A 137 20.81 12.85 -14.53
C ASN A 137 21.86 13.95 -14.77
#